data_AF-A0A3P1T496-F1
#
_entry.id   AF-A0A3P1T496-F1
#
_cell.length_a   1.000
_cell.length_b   1.000
_cell.length_c   1.000
_cell.angle_alpha   90.00
_cell.angle_beta   90.00
_cell.angle_gamma   90.00
#
_symmetry.space_group_name_H-M   'P 1'
#
loop_
_entity.id
_entity.type
_entity.pdbx_description
1 polymer ?
#
loop_
_entity_poly.entity_id
_entity_poly.type
_entity_poly.pdbx_seq_one_letter_code
_entity_poly.pdbx_strand_id
1 'polypeptide(L)'
;MTWYNVDAASCRAVFARTEGERAQAAQKHSLVSADIDSLGALCVGESAALASALNAVYNRVLTPGMTGAEQQVSNAVAGGRSAVSAIQAADHEMADRTERAAHGVDEFRVTDGKPV
;
A
#
# COMPACT_ATOMS: atom_id res chain seq x y z
N MET A 1 -28.83 -0.74 -7.79
CA MET A 1 -27.62 -0.10 -7.25
C MET A 1 -26.74 -1.23 -6.71
N THR A 2 -25.69 -1.61 -7.43
CA THR A 2 -24.77 -2.66 -7.00
C THR A 2 -23.83 -2.07 -5.94
N TRP A 3 -24.04 -2.46 -4.68
CA TRP A 3 -23.15 -2.09 -3.59
C TRP A 3 -21.84 -2.87 -3.76
N TYR A 4 -20.78 -2.20 -4.20
CA TYR A 4 -19.44 -2.79 -4.17
C TYR A 4 -18.98 -2.80 -2.73
N ASN A 5 -19.20 -3.93 -2.04
CA ASN A 5 -18.75 -4.10 -0.67
C ASN A 5 -17.24 -4.38 -0.69
N VAL A 6 -16.44 -3.37 -0.34
CA VAL A 6 -14.99 -3.53 -0.21
C VAL A 6 -14.69 -4.11 1.16
N ASP A 7 -14.12 -5.31 1.19
CA ASP A 7 -13.57 -5.87 2.43
C ASP A 7 -12.28 -5.12 2.80
N ALA A 8 -12.46 -4.04 3.56
CA ALA A 8 -11.38 -3.19 4.03
C ALA A 8 -10.36 -3.97 4.88
N ALA A 9 -10.77 -5.01 5.60
CA ALA A 9 -9.86 -5.82 6.40
C ALA A 9 -8.93 -6.64 5.49
N SER A 10 -9.49 -7.30 4.48
CA SER A 10 -8.71 -8.03 3.47
C SER A 10 -7.77 -7.11 2.70
N CYS A 11 -8.23 -5.92 2.27
CA CYS A 11 -7.36 -4.96 1.60
C CYS A 11 -6.19 -4.50 2.48
N ARG A 12 -6.46 -4.16 3.75
CA ARG A 12 -5.42 -3.77 4.72
C ARG A 12 -4.42 -4.90 4.97
N ALA A 13 -4.87 -6.15 5.02
CA ALA A 13 -4.00 -7.31 5.16
C ALA A 13 -3.07 -7.49 3.96
N VAL A 14 -3.59 -7.33 2.73
CA VAL A 14 -2.77 -7.35 1.51
C VAL A 14 -1.72 -6.25 1.54
N PHE A 15 -2.10 -5.01 1.87
CA PHE A 15 -1.16 -3.90 1.97
C PHE A 15 -0.05 -4.14 2.98
N ALA A 16 -0.38 -4.63 4.17
CA ALA A 16 0.60 -4.94 5.20
C ALA A 16 1.56 -6.06 4.76
N ARG A 17 1.05 -7.10 4.10
CA ARG A 17 1.87 -8.16 3.52
C ARG A 17 2.83 -7.62 2.47
N THR A 18 2.34 -6.81 1.54
CA THR A 18 3.14 -6.21 0.48
C THR A 18 4.23 -5.27 1.04
N GLU A 19 3.95 -4.49 2.08
CA GLU A 19 4.96 -3.70 2.80
C GLU A 19 6.03 -4.59 3.46
N GLY A 20 5.61 -5.72 4.03
CA GLY A 20 6.53 -6.71 4.60
C GLY A 20 7.45 -7.34 3.55
N GLU A 21 6.91 -7.73 2.40
CA GLU A 21 7.67 -8.26 1.27
C GLU A 21 8.67 -7.21 0.73
N ARG A 22 8.26 -5.94 0.63
CA ARG A 22 9.15 -4.82 0.28
C ARG A 22 10.31 -4.68 1.28
N ALA A 23 10.02 -4.73 2.58
CA ALA A 23 11.06 -4.60 3.61
C ALA A 23 12.08 -5.76 3.56
N GLN A 24 11.61 -6.99 3.32
CA GLN A 24 12.49 -8.13 3.12
C GLN A 24 13.35 -7.97 1.86
N ALA A 25 12.78 -7.48 0.76
CA ALA A 25 13.51 -7.22 -0.47
C ALA A 25 14.61 -6.16 -0.26
N ALA A 26 14.30 -5.06 0.46
CA ALA A 26 15.28 -4.02 0.80
C ALA A 26 16.43 -4.58 1.66
N GLN A 27 16.11 -5.43 2.63
CA GLN A 27 17.14 -6.11 3.44
C GLN A 27 18.04 -7.00 2.56
N LYS A 28 17.46 -7.80 1.66
CA LYS A 28 18.22 -8.65 0.74
C LYS A 28 19.11 -7.82 -0.20
N HIS A 29 18.62 -6.68 -0.67
CA HIS A 29 19.40 -5.76 -1.49
C HIS A 29 20.62 -5.21 -0.75
N SER A 30 20.47 -4.86 0.54
CA SER A 30 21.59 -4.45 1.39
C SER A 30 22.61 -5.57 1.59
N LEU A 31 22.16 -6.82 1.73
CA LEU A 31 23.07 -7.97 1.86
C LEU A 31 23.88 -8.20 0.59
N VAL A 32 23.26 -8.04 -0.60
CA VAL A 32 24.00 -8.13 -1.87
C VAL A 32 25.10 -7.08 -1.94
N SER A 33 24.86 -5.85 -1.47
CA SER A 33 25.91 -4.82 -1.37
C SER A 33 27.08 -5.30 -0.51
N ALA A 34 26.79 -5.84 0.68
CA ALA A 34 27.81 -6.31 1.60
C ALA A 34 28.61 -7.50 1.04
N ASP A 35 27.95 -8.40 0.30
CA ASP A 35 28.62 -9.52 -0.38
C ASP A 35 29.56 -9.01 -1.49
N ILE A 36 29.14 -7.96 -2.24
CA ILE A 36 29.97 -7.32 -3.26
C ILE A 36 31.18 -6.63 -2.62
N ASP A 37 31.00 -5.93 -1.50
CA ASP A 37 32.11 -5.31 -0.77
C ASP A 37 33.09 -6.37 -0.26
N SER A 38 32.57 -7.47 0.28
CA SER A 38 33.37 -8.59 0.78
C SER A 38 34.18 -9.26 -0.35
N LEU A 39 33.55 -9.49 -1.50
CA LEU A 39 34.25 -9.98 -2.70
C LEU A 39 35.29 -8.98 -3.19
N GLY A 40 34.94 -7.69 -3.19
CA GLY A 40 35.84 -6.61 -3.60
C GLY A 40 37.12 -6.55 -2.77
N ALA A 41 37.02 -6.79 -1.46
CA ALA A 41 38.18 -6.86 -0.57
C ALA A 41 39.15 -8.01 -0.90
N LEU A 42 38.67 -9.10 -1.51
CA LEU A 42 39.50 -10.23 -1.94
C LEU A 42 40.14 -9.98 -3.32
N CYS A 43 39.55 -9.10 -4.14
CA CYS A 43 40.00 -8.82 -5.49
C CYS A 43 41.11 -7.75 -5.52
N VAL A 44 42.36 -8.17 -5.37
CA VAL A 44 43.55 -7.31 -5.44
C VAL A 44 44.35 -7.49 -6.73
N GLY A 45 45.19 -6.50 -7.07
CA GLY A 45 46.04 -6.55 -8.27
C GLY A 45 45.22 -6.62 -9.55
N GLU A 46 45.57 -7.53 -10.46
CA GLU A 46 44.87 -7.72 -11.75
C GLU A 46 43.39 -8.11 -11.57
N SER A 47 43.04 -8.77 -10.46
CA SER A 47 41.66 -9.17 -10.17
C SER A 47 40.76 -8.01 -9.74
N ALA A 48 41.31 -6.83 -9.44
CA ALA A 48 40.54 -5.63 -9.06
C ALA A 48 39.54 -5.20 -10.15
N ALA A 49 39.80 -5.54 -11.41
CA ALA A 49 38.86 -5.33 -12.51
C ALA A 49 37.51 -6.05 -12.28
N LEU A 50 37.51 -7.22 -11.62
CA LEU A 50 36.29 -7.95 -11.27
C LEU A 50 35.45 -7.18 -10.25
N ALA A 51 36.08 -6.66 -9.20
CA ALA A 51 35.42 -5.83 -8.19
C ALA A 51 34.84 -4.55 -8.80
N SER A 52 35.59 -3.90 -9.70
CA SER A 52 35.12 -2.72 -10.42
C SER A 52 33.91 -3.04 -11.30
N ALA A 53 33.91 -4.17 -12.02
CA ALA A 53 32.82 -4.59 -12.87
C ALA A 53 31.55 -4.92 -12.05
N LEU A 54 31.70 -5.65 -10.94
CA LEU A 54 30.56 -5.94 -10.04
C LEU A 54 29.96 -4.66 -9.46
N ASN A 55 30.79 -3.74 -8.96
CA ASN A 55 30.33 -2.44 -8.46
C ASN A 55 29.61 -1.64 -9.54
N ALA A 56 30.10 -1.66 -10.78
CA ALA A 56 29.42 -0.99 -11.88
C ALA A 56 28.04 -1.58 -12.16
N VAL A 57 27.89 -2.90 -12.18
CA VAL A 57 26.60 -3.58 -12.37
C VAL A 57 25.65 -3.30 -11.21
N TYR A 58 26.13 -3.39 -9.97
CA TYR A 58 25.35 -3.09 -8.77
C TYR A 58 24.79 -1.67 -8.80
N ASN A 59 25.64 -0.68 -9.07
CA ASN A 59 25.24 0.73 -9.07
C ASN A 59 24.40 1.11 -10.28
N ARG A 60 24.66 0.55 -11.46
CA ARG A 60 23.98 0.94 -12.70
C ARG A 60 22.64 0.24 -12.90
N VAL A 61 22.53 -1.01 -12.46
CA VAL A 61 21.36 -1.85 -12.76
C VAL A 61 20.58 -2.16 -11.50
N LEU A 62 21.23 -2.74 -10.50
CA LEU A 62 20.52 -3.28 -9.34
C LEU A 62 19.96 -2.16 -8.46
N THR A 63 20.78 -1.17 -8.12
CA THR A 63 20.38 -0.07 -7.22
C THR A 63 19.18 0.73 -7.77
N PRO A 64 19.19 1.21 -9.04
CA PRO A 64 18.05 1.97 -9.57
C PRO A 64 16.80 1.11 -9.73
N GLY A 65 16.96 -0.14 -10.17
CA GLY A 65 15.86 -1.09 -10.33
C GLY A 65 15.16 -1.41 -9.00
N MET A 66 15.94 -1.71 -7.96
CA MET A 66 15.42 -1.97 -6.62
C MET A 66 14.75 -0.74 -6.03
N THR A 67 15.41 0.42 -6.09
CA THR A 67 14.85 1.68 -5.58
C THR A 67 13.52 2.03 -6.26
N GLY A 68 13.46 1.89 -7.59
CA GLY A 68 12.25 2.13 -8.36
C GLY A 68 11.11 1.19 -7.98
N ALA A 69 11.39 -0.11 -7.85
CA ALA A 69 10.41 -1.11 -7.45
C ALA A 69 9.89 -0.86 -6.02
N GLU A 70 10.78 -0.57 -5.07
CA GLU A 70 10.41 -0.24 -3.69
C GLU A 70 9.51 1.00 -3.60
N GLN A 71 9.82 2.04 -4.38
CA GLN A 71 9.00 3.24 -4.44
C GLN A 71 7.64 2.96 -5.07
N GLN A 72 7.58 2.18 -6.14
CA GLN A 72 6.33 1.80 -6.79
C GLN A 72 5.43 1.03 -5.83
N VAL A 73 5.98 0.08 -5.08
CA VAL A 73 5.24 -0.67 -4.06
C VAL A 73 4.71 0.27 -2.97
N SER A 74 5.55 1.16 -2.46
CA SER A 74 5.16 2.13 -1.43
C SER A 74 4.03 3.04 -1.91
N ASN A 75 4.12 3.53 -3.14
CA ASN A 75 3.09 4.37 -3.75
C ASN A 75 1.78 3.60 -3.95
N ALA A 76 1.85 2.34 -4.42
CA ALA A 76 0.68 1.49 -4.63
C ALA A 76 -0.04 1.20 -3.30
N VAL A 77 0.70 0.89 -2.25
CA VAL A 77 0.13 0.67 -0.91
C VAL A 77 -0.48 1.96 -0.35
N ALA A 78 0.20 3.09 -0.45
CA ALA A 78 -0.33 4.38 0.01
C ALA A 78 -1.62 4.77 -0.74
N GLY A 79 -1.63 4.62 -2.07
CA GLY A 79 -2.81 4.85 -2.89
C GLY A 79 -3.96 3.90 -2.54
N GLY A 80 -3.67 2.61 -2.36
CA GLY A 80 -4.64 1.60 -1.96
C GLY A 80 -5.26 1.88 -0.58
N ARG A 81 -4.45 2.26 0.41
CA ARG A 81 -4.92 2.65 1.75
C ARG A 81 -5.84 3.87 1.68
N SER A 82 -5.47 4.87 0.89
CA SER A 82 -6.27 6.08 0.67
C SER A 82 -7.62 5.74 0.03
N ALA A 83 -7.62 4.88 -1.00
CA ALA A 83 -8.84 4.43 -1.67
C ALA A 83 -9.78 3.68 -0.72
N VAL A 84 -9.25 2.73 0.07
CA VAL A 84 -10.06 2.00 1.07
C VAL A 84 -10.63 2.95 2.11
N SER A 85 -9.85 3.91 2.59
CA SER A 85 -10.33 4.91 3.56
C SER A 85 -11.45 5.77 2.99
N ALA A 86 -11.35 6.17 1.71
CA ALA A 86 -12.38 6.97 1.06
C ALA A 86 -13.68 6.19 0.89
N ILE A 87 -13.59 4.89 0.57
CA ILE A 87 -14.77 4.02 0.45
C ILE A 87 -15.45 3.86 1.81
N GLN A 88 -14.69 3.59 2.87
CA GLN A 88 -15.26 3.48 4.22
C GLN A 88 -15.92 4.78 4.68
N ALA A 89 -15.31 5.94 4.39
CA ALA A 89 -15.92 7.23 4.70
C ALA A 89 -17.23 7.44 3.93
N ALA A 90 -17.26 7.11 2.64
CA ALA A 90 -18.48 7.19 1.84
C ALA A 90 -19.57 6.25 2.35
N ASP A 91 -19.22 5.02 2.76
CA ASP A 91 -20.16 4.05 3.34
C ASP A 91 -20.75 4.57 4.65
N HIS A 92 -19.93 5.16 5.53
CA HIS A 92 -20.41 5.81 6.76
C HIS A 92 -21.33 7.00 6.47
N GLU A 93 -20.98 7.87 5.52
CA GLU A 93 -21.85 8.98 5.14
C GLU A 93 -23.19 8.51 4.56
N MET A 94 -23.20 7.44 3.77
CA MET A 94 -24.42 6.86 3.23
C MET A 94 -25.28 6.21 4.33
N ALA A 95 -24.66 5.53 5.29
CA ALA A 95 -25.35 4.98 6.44
C ALA A 95 -26.02 6.09 7.27
N ASP A 96 -25.28 7.15 7.61
CA ASP A 96 -25.79 8.31 8.35
C ASP A 96 -26.96 9.00 7.61
N ARG A 97 -26.84 9.19 6.30
CA ARG A 97 -27.92 9.77 5.48
C ARG A 97 -29.14 8.87 5.46
N THR A 98 -28.95 7.56 5.38
CA THR A 98 -30.04 6.57 5.39
C THR A 98 -30.74 6.54 6.74
N GLU A 99 -29.98 6.59 7.85
CA GLU A 99 -30.52 6.67 9.22
C GLU A 99 -31.32 7.95 9.43
N ARG A 100 -30.78 9.11 9.05
CA ARG A 100 -31.52 10.40 9.13
C ARG A 100 -32.77 10.40 8.26
N ALA A 101 -32.68 9.86 7.05
CA ALA A 101 -33.84 9.74 6.17
C ALA A 101 -34.91 8.83 6.81
N ALA A 102 -34.52 7.67 7.35
CA ALA A 102 -35.44 6.75 8.03
C ALA A 102 -36.13 7.40 9.24
N HIS A 103 -35.38 8.12 10.10
CA HIS A 103 -35.96 8.87 11.21
C HIS A 103 -36.90 9.99 10.76
N GLY A 104 -36.63 10.63 9.61
CA GLY A 104 -37.52 11.64 9.03
C GLY A 104 -38.85 11.08 8.49
N VAL A 105 -38.92 9.79 8.14
CA VAL A 105 -40.17 9.14 7.71
C VAL A 105 -41.02 8.68 8.90
N ASP A 106 -40.41 8.44 10.06
CA ASP A 106 -41.08 7.93 11.28
C ASP A 106 -41.89 9.03 12.00
N GLU A 107 -41.66 10.31 11.71
CA GLU A 107 -42.44 11.43 12.25
C GLU A 107 -43.77 11.63 11.48
N PHE A 108 -44.62 10.59 11.45
CA PHE A 108 -45.98 10.68 10.92
C PHE A 108 -46.91 11.29 11.99
N ARG A 109 -47.06 12.62 12.00
CA ARG A 109 -48.14 13.29 12.75
C ARG A 109 -49.45 13.18 11.96
N VAL A 110 -50.32 12.26 12.36
CA VAL A 110 -51.71 12.21 11.87
C VAL A 110 -52.44 13.45 12.38
N THR A 111 -52.52 14.48 11.55
CA THR A 111 -53.32 15.68 11.79
C THR A 111 -54.67 15.55 11.07
N ASP A 112 -55.45 14.52 11.40
CA ASP A 112 -56.86 14.49 11.00
C ASP A 112 -57.71 13.73 12.03
N GLY A 113 -57.85 14.34 13.20
CA GLY A 113 -58.92 14.02 14.13
C GLY A 113 -60.10 14.95 13.85
N LYS A 114 -61.18 14.42 13.27
CA LYS A 114 -62.45 15.14 13.16
C LYS A 114 -62.96 15.46 14.57
N PRO A 115 -63.30 16.72 14.91
CA PRO A 115 -63.99 17.00 16.16
C PRO A 115 -65.43 16.46 16.08
N VAL A 116 -65.93 16.01 17.23
CA VAL A 116 -67.28 15.46 17.49
C VAL A 116 -68.40 16.37 17.00
#